data_AF-A0A0D3D6D1-F1
#
_entry.id   AF-A0A0D3D6D1-F1
#
_cell.length_a   1.000
_cell.length_b   1.000
_cell.length_c   1.000
_cell.angle_alpha   90.00
_cell.angle_beta   90.00
_cell.angle_gamma   90.00
#
_symmetry.space_group_name_H-M   'P 1'
#
loop_
_entity.id
_entity.type
_entity.pdbx_description
1 polymer ?
#
loop_
_entity_poly.entity_id
_entity_poly.type
_entity_poly.pdbx_seq_one_letter_code
_entity_poly.pdbx_strand_id
1 'polypeptide(L)'
;MWEELNTFIRTSLLCLIQNGSETRGYFQWSFMDLFELMEPNYTYGLYYVNFSDPERKRSPALWYSCFLNGTTNCSQELSASSSPGLFFCSVKQN
;
A
#
# COMPACT_ATOMS: atom_id res chain seq x y z
N MET A 1 8.04 -6.91 10.68
CA MET A 1 6.64 -6.41 10.76
C MET A 1 6.04 -6.21 9.37
N TRP A 2 6.45 -5.21 8.57
CA TRP A 2 5.80 -4.97 7.26
C TRP A 2 6.08 -6.03 6.19
N GLU A 3 7.22 -6.73 6.23
CA GLU A 3 7.52 -7.84 5.30
C GLU A 3 6.60 -9.05 5.48
N GLU A 4 6.18 -9.31 6.72
CA GLU A 4 5.23 -10.37 7.04
C GLU A 4 3.84 -10.01 6.50
N LEU A 5 3.41 -8.75 6.66
CA LEU A 5 2.16 -8.25 6.11
C LEU A 5 2.13 -8.32 4.58
N ASN A 6 3.22 -7.89 3.92
CA ASN A 6 3.38 -7.99 2.47
C ASN A 6 3.22 -9.44 1.99
N THR A 7 3.97 -10.37 2.60
CA THR A 7 3.90 -11.79 2.25
C THR A 7 2.49 -12.35 2.45
N PHE A 8 1.84 -11.97 3.56
CA PHE A 8 0.48 -12.39 3.87
C PHE A 8 -0.52 -11.91 2.80
N ILE A 9 -0.55 -10.61 2.50
CA ILE A 9 -1.46 -10.04 1.50
C ILE A 9 -1.28 -10.73 0.14
N ARG A 10 -0.03 -10.90 -0.32
CA ARG A 10 0.24 -11.55 -1.62
C ARG A 10 -0.21 -13.00 -1.65
N THR A 11 0.11 -13.76 -0.61
CA THR A 11 -0.24 -15.18 -0.53
C THR A 11 -1.76 -15.38 -0.46
N SER A 12 -2.45 -14.57 0.36
CA SER A 12 -3.91 -14.62 0.48
C SER A 12 -4.60 -14.30 -0.84
N LEU A 13 -4.17 -13.25 -1.55
CA LEU A 13 -4.74 -12.89 -2.84
C LEU A 13 -4.53 -13.97 -3.90
N LEU A 14 -3.33 -14.58 -3.94
CA LEU A 14 -3.04 -15.69 -4.84
C LEU A 14 -3.93 -16.91 -4.53
N CYS A 15 -4.09 -17.27 -3.26
CA CYS A 15 -4.93 -18.37 -2.83
C CYS A 15 -6.40 -18.14 -3.22
N LEU A 16 -6.92 -16.93 -3.04
CA LEU A 16 -8.28 -16.57 -3.46
C LEU A 16 -8.48 -16.76 -4.96
N ILE A 17 -7.55 -16.28 -5.78
CA ILE A 17 -7.62 -16.40 -7.24
C ILE A 17 -7.53 -17.88 -7.67
N GLN A 18 -6.61 -18.66 -7.08
CA GLN A 18 -6.46 -20.09 -7.37
C GLN A 18 -7.70 -20.90 -6.99
N ASN A 19 -8.40 -20.49 -5.93
CA ASN A 19 -9.65 -21.10 -5.50
C ASN A 19 -10.87 -20.65 -6.33
N GLY A 20 -10.67 -19.92 -7.43
CA GLY A 20 -11.74 -19.46 -8.32
C GLY A 20 -12.54 -18.27 -7.79
N SER A 21 -12.05 -17.55 -6.78
CA SER A 21 -12.67 -16.29 -6.35
C SER A 21 -12.48 -15.22 -7.41
N GLU A 22 -13.54 -14.50 -7.77
CA GLU A 22 -13.48 -13.31 -8.65
C GLU A 22 -12.94 -12.06 -7.94
N THR A 23 -11.94 -12.21 -7.06
CA THR A 23 -11.29 -11.07 -6.41
C THR A 23 -10.40 -10.35 -7.42
N ARG A 24 -10.72 -9.09 -7.72
CA ARG A 24 -10.00 -8.29 -8.73
C ARG A 24 -8.98 -7.31 -8.14
N GLY A 25 -8.96 -7.14 -6.83
CA GLY A 25 -8.07 -6.18 -6.19
C GLY A 25 -8.14 -6.17 -4.68
N TYR A 26 -7.24 -5.41 -4.08
CA TYR A 26 -7.07 -5.20 -2.64
C TYR A 26 -7.03 -3.70 -2.35
N PHE A 27 -7.68 -3.28 -1.26
CA PHE A 27 -7.66 -1.91 -0.79
C PHE A 27 -7.13 -1.85 0.64
N GLN A 28 -6.09 -1.04 0.85
CA GLN A 28 -5.50 -0.83 2.18
C GLN A 28 -6.34 0.18 2.96
N TRP A 29 -6.78 -0.22 4.15
CA TRP A 29 -7.33 0.73 5.12
C TRP A 29 -6.18 1.34 5.93
N SER A 30 -6.01 2.66 5.96
CA SER A 30 -6.72 3.74 5.26
C SER A 30 -5.74 4.52 4.37
N PHE A 31 -6.28 5.38 3.49
CA PHE A 31 -5.42 6.23 2.68
C PHE A 31 -4.66 7.26 3.54
N MET A 32 -5.31 7.87 4.54
CA MET A 32 -4.70 8.79 5.49
C MET A 32 -5.24 8.51 6.89
N ASP A 33 -4.59 9.07 7.92
CA ASP A 33 -5.09 8.95 9.29
C ASP A 33 -6.48 9.56 9.45
N LEU A 34 -7.35 8.80 10.13
CA LEU A 34 -8.73 9.14 10.40
C LEU A 34 -9.00 8.97 11.90
N PHE A 35 -10.20 9.38 12.33
CA PHE A 35 -10.67 9.06 13.67
C PHE A 35 -11.06 7.58 13.75
N GLU A 36 -10.29 6.81 14.51
CA GLU A 36 -10.54 5.38 14.70
C GLU A 36 -11.54 5.15 15.83
N LEU A 37 -12.63 4.43 15.52
CA LEU A 37 -13.74 4.23 16.47
C LEU A 37 -13.36 3.32 17.65
N MET A 38 -12.44 2.37 17.40
CA MET A 38 -12.06 1.36 18.40
C MET A 38 -10.95 1.88 19.32
N GLU A 39 -9.96 2.57 18.75
CA GLU A 39 -8.82 3.09 19.51
C GLU A 39 -8.42 4.48 19.00
N PRO A 40 -8.84 5.56 19.67
CA PRO A 40 -8.70 6.93 19.15
C PRO A 40 -7.24 7.41 19.07
N ASN A 41 -6.30 6.69 19.69
CA ASN A 41 -4.88 7.02 19.68
C ASN A 41 -4.09 6.27 18.61
N TYR A 42 -4.71 5.35 17.87
CA TYR A 42 -4.07 4.62 16.78
C TYR A 42 -4.37 5.26 15.43
N THR A 43 -3.42 5.05 14.53
CA THR A 43 -3.45 5.56 13.16
C THR A 43 -3.02 4.42 12.23
N TYR A 44 -3.81 4.18 11.18
CA TYR A 44 -3.57 3.13 10.19
C TYR A 44 -3.43 3.68 8.77
N GLY A 45 -3.25 4.99 8.63
CA GLY A 45 -3.15 5.65 7.34
C GLY A 45 -1.85 5.37 6.62
N LEU A 46 -1.92 5.23 5.30
CA LEU A 46 -0.74 5.29 4.44
C LEU A 46 -0.08 6.67 4.46
N TYR A 47 -0.82 7.72 4.81
CA TYR A 47 -0.27 9.03 5.13
C TYR A 47 -0.52 9.33 6.60
N TYR A 48 0.57 9.39 7.36
CA TYR A 48 0.53 9.85 8.73
C TYR A 48 0.17 11.34 8.77
N VAL A 49 -0.79 11.73 9.61
CA VAL A 49 -1.22 13.13 9.77
C VAL A 49 -0.91 13.59 11.19
N ASN A 50 -0.09 14.64 11.31
CA ASN A 50 0.10 15.28 12.61
C ASN A 50 -1.08 16.21 12.92
N PHE A 51 -2.02 15.75 13.75
CA PHE A 51 -3.19 16.53 14.16
C PHE A 51 -2.87 17.70 15.11
N SER A 52 -1.68 17.72 15.72
CA SER A 52 -1.23 18.81 16.60
C SER A 52 -0.67 20.01 15.81
N ASP A 53 -0.25 19.80 14.56
CA ASP A 53 0.24 20.86 13.67
C ASP A 53 -0.96 21.56 12.99
N PRO A 54 -1.10 22.90 13.08
CA PRO A 54 -2.17 23.63 12.41
C PRO A 54 -2.16 23.43 10.87
N GLU A 55 -1.01 23.15 10.27
CA GLU A 55 -0.88 22.88 8.84
C GLU A 55 -1.23 21.42 8.47
N ARG A 56 -1.45 20.55 9.46
CA ARG A 56 -1.77 19.12 9.29
C ARG A 56 -0.85 18.42 8.30
N LYS A 57 0.46 18.57 8.51
CA LYS A 57 1.49 17.97 7.65
C LYS A 57 1.32 16.46 7.55
N ARG A 58 1.56 15.95 6.34
CA ARG A 58 1.38 14.54 5.97
C ARG A 58 2.70 13.89 5.61
N SER A 59 2.94 12.70 6.13
CA SER A 59 4.14 11.92 5.85
C SER A 59 3.76 10.57 5.22
N PRO A 60 4.27 10.23 4.01
CA PRO A 60 3.88 9.01 3.32
C PRO A 60 4.56 7.76 3.91
N ALA A 61 3.84 6.65 3.89
CA ALA A 61 4.34 5.33 4.20
C ALA A 61 4.98 4.71 2.93
N LEU A 62 6.31 4.77 2.84
CA LEU A 62 7.06 4.33 1.65
C LEU A 62 6.87 2.84 1.32
N TRP A 63 6.58 2.01 2.34
CA TRP A 63 6.45 0.55 2.16
C TRP A 63 5.36 0.17 1.17
N TYR A 64 4.26 0.93 1.09
CA TYR A 64 3.15 0.60 0.21
C TYR A 64 3.49 0.87 -1.27
N SER A 65 4.29 1.90 -1.54
CA SER A 65 4.84 2.13 -2.89
C SER A 65 5.74 0.98 -3.32
N CYS A 66 6.61 0.50 -2.43
CA CYS A 66 7.47 -0.66 -2.69
C CYS A 66 6.64 -1.93 -2.92
N PHE A 67 5.60 -2.13 -2.10
CA PHE A 67 4.65 -3.23 -2.24
C PHE A 67 4.02 -3.25 -3.64
N LEU A 68 3.52 -2.10 -4.12
CA LEU A 68 2.93 -1.98 -5.46
C LEU A 68 3.96 -2.20 -6.58
N ASN A 69 5.20 -1.73 -6.37
CA ASN A 69 6.30 -1.91 -7.32
C ASN A 69 6.93 -3.33 -7.26
N GLY A 70 6.51 -4.17 -6.31
CA GLY A 70 7.08 -5.50 -6.09
C GLY A 70 8.53 -5.48 -5.59
N THR A 71 8.98 -4.37 -4.98
CA THR A 71 10.33 -4.18 -4.45
C THR A 71 10.35 -4.24 -2.93
N THR A 72 11.49 -4.64 -2.34
CA THR A 72 11.73 -4.62 -0.89
C THR A 72 12.61 -3.44 -0.45
N ASN A 73 13.20 -2.71 -1.40
CA ASN A 73 14.12 -1.60 -1.14
C ASN A 73 13.40 -0.25 -1.29
N CYS A 74 12.92 0.30 -0.18
CA CYS A 74 12.17 1.56 -0.16
C CYS A 74 13.02 2.84 -0.08
N SER A 75 14.36 2.71 -0.08
CA SER A 75 15.26 3.81 0.26
C SER A 75 15.61 4.75 -0.90
N GLN A 76 15.13 4.53 -2.13
CA GLN A 76 15.55 5.33 -3.29
C GLN A 76 14.46 5.44 -4.37
N GLU A 77 13.38 6.19 -4.14
CA GLU A 77 12.45 6.57 -5.23
C GLU A 77 11.95 8.02 -5.11
N LEU A 78 12.77 8.93 -4.56
CA LEU A 78 12.46 10.37 -4.49
C LEU A 78 13.30 11.24 -5.43
N SER A 79 14.07 10.64 -6.36
CA SER A 79 14.86 11.41 -7.35
C SER A 79 14.67 10.97 -8.81
N ALA A 80 13.52 10.43 -9.19
CA ALA A 80 13.24 10.11 -10.59
C ALA A 80 11.77 10.32 -10.95
N SER A 81 11.29 11.55 -10.85
CA SER A 81 10.17 11.99 -11.67
C SER A 81 10.64 12.16 -13.12
N SER A 82 10.43 11.15 -13.96
CA SER A 82 10.11 11.34 -15.38
C SER A 82 9.65 10.04 -16.05
N SER A 83 8.36 9.71 -15.90
CA SER A 83 7.43 9.41 -17.02
C SER A 83 6.23 8.59 -16.54
N PRO A 84 4.99 8.90 -17.00
CA PRO A 84 3.81 8.09 -16.73
C PRO A 84 3.81 6.89 -17.70
N GLY A 85 4.39 5.78 -17.26
CA GLY A 85 4.34 4.52 -17.99
C GLY A 85 3.36 3.56 -17.32
N LEU A 86 2.17 3.43 -17.90
CA LEU A 86 1.24 2.33 -17.66
C LEU A 86 1.99 0.99 -17.80
N PHE A 87 2.33 0.34 -16.69
CA PHE A 87 2.76 -1.05 -16.72
C PHE A 87 1.52 -1.94 -16.79
N PHE A 88 1.13 -2.28 -18.01
CA PHE A 88 0.31 -3.45 -18.30
C PHE A 88 1.06 -4.69 -17.83
N CYS A 89 0.54 -5.38 -16.81
CA CYS A 89 0.89 -6.78 -16.61
C CYS A 89 0.23 -7.58 -17.74
N SER A 90 0.99 -7.86 -18.80
CA SER A 90 0.55 -8.73 -19.87
C SER A 90 0.49 -10.16 -19.33
N VAL A 91 -0.72 -10.58 -18.92
CA VAL A 91 -1.04 -12.01 -18.81
C VAL A 91 -0.90 -12.59 -20.20
N LYS A 92 0.19 -13.32 -20.44
CA LYS A 92 0.32 -14.16 -21.64
C LYS A 92 -0.57 -15.38 -21.39
N GLN A 93 -1.72 -15.42 -22.06
CA GLN A 93 -2.48 -16.65 -22.25
C GLN A 93 -1.91 -17.37 -23.48
N ASN A 94 -1.65 -18.67 -23.30
CA ASN A 94 -1.04 -19.67 -24.19
C ASN A 94 0.46 -19.55 -24.48
#